data_AF-A0A1B8EH48-F1
#
_entry.id   AF-A0A1B8EH48-F1
#
_cell.length_a   1.000
_cell.length_b   1.000
_cell.length_c   1.000
_cell.angle_alpha   90.00
_cell.angle_beta   90.00
_cell.angle_gamma   90.00
#
_symmetry.space_group_name_H-M   'P 1'
#
loop_
_entity.id
_entity.type
_entity.pdbx_description
1 polymer ?
#
loop_
_entity_poly.entity_id
_entity_poly.type
_entity_poly.pdbx_seq_one_letter_code
_entity_poly.pdbx_strand_id
1 'polypeptide(L)'
;MVLALASFLIWFAALLVLPVCYNYIVECFIHTPVEASVALNSYRIAFGLMSVFIITQWQMAVGVGWMWGMGAFFVLAVDVLMVLVIFKGHAVRKLTVHISEKIAATEDGERIIGEKEDGAP
;
A
#
# COMPACT_ATOMS: atom_id res chain seq x y z
N MET A 1 15.81 -9.60 -25.31
CA MET A 1 14.34 -9.68 -25.48
C MET A 1 13.61 -9.91 -24.16
N VAL A 2 14.02 -10.87 -23.33
CA VAL A 2 13.38 -11.16 -22.02
C VAL A 2 13.31 -9.95 -21.09
N LEU A 3 14.38 -9.15 -21.00
CA LEU A 3 14.43 -7.99 -20.11
C LEU A 3 13.48 -6.84 -20.54
N ALA A 4 13.24 -6.69 -21.84
CA ALA A 4 12.29 -5.72 -22.38
C ALA A 4 10.84 -6.14 -22.08
N LEU A 5 10.53 -7.44 -22.24
CA LEU A 5 9.23 -8.00 -21.87
C LEU A 5 8.97 -7.86 -20.36
N ALA A 6 9.97 -8.17 -19.53
CA ALA A 6 9.88 -8.02 -18.08
C ALA A 6 9.63 -6.56 -17.67
N SER A 7 10.37 -5.62 -18.26
CA SER A 7 10.17 -4.18 -18.02
C SER A 7 8.75 -3.73 -18.41
N PHE A 8 8.25 -4.18 -19.57
CA PHE A 8 6.87 -3.89 -20.00
C PHE A 8 5.83 -4.42 -19.00
N LEU A 9 5.98 -5.66 -18.53
CA LEU A 9 5.06 -6.26 -17.55
C LEU A 9 5.08 -5.51 -16.22
N ILE A 10 6.25 -5.08 -15.75
CA ILE A 10 6.39 -4.29 -14.51
C ILE A 10 5.64 -2.97 -14.64
N TRP A 11 5.84 -2.24 -15.74
CA TRP A 11 5.14 -0.97 -15.96
C TRP A 11 3.64 -1.16 -16.11
N PHE A 12 3.20 -2.18 -16.84
CA PHE A 12 1.79 -2.50 -17.00
C PHE A 12 1.13 -2.82 -15.65
N ALA A 13 1.75 -3.69 -14.85
CA ALA A 13 1.26 -4.04 -13.52
C ALA A 13 1.22 -2.82 -12.58
N ALA A 14 2.27 -1.98 -12.61
CA ALA A 14 2.33 -0.76 -11.80
C ALA A 14 1.18 0.19 -12.15
N LEU A 15 0.91 0.43 -13.44
CA LEU A 15 -0.18 1.31 -13.88
C LEU A 15 -1.56 0.77 -13.50
N LEU A 16 -1.73 -0.55 -13.40
CA LEU A 16 -2.99 -1.19 -13.03
C LEU A 16 -3.27 -1.08 -11.52
N VAL A 17 -2.25 -1.27 -10.68
CA VAL A 17 -2.41 -1.34 -9.22
C VAL A 17 -2.40 0.03 -8.53
N LEU A 18 -1.59 0.97 -9.03
CA LEU A 18 -1.43 2.31 -8.43
C LEU A 18 -2.75 3.06 -8.20
N PRO A 19 -3.69 3.17 -9.17
CA PRO A 19 -4.92 3.92 -8.95
C PRO A 19 -5.84 3.26 -7.92
N VAL A 20 -5.88 1.92 -7.88
CA VAL A 20 -6.72 1.18 -6.93
C VAL A 20 -6.21 1.38 -5.50
N CYS A 21 -4.90 1.25 -5.28
CA CYS A 21 -4.30 1.50 -3.97
C CYS A 21 -4.46 2.95 -3.52
N TYR A 22 -4.31 3.91 -4.44
CA TYR A 22 -4.46 5.32 -4.13
C TYR A 22 -5.88 5.65 -3.65
N ASN A 23 -6.89 5.17 -4.39
CA ASN A 23 -8.29 5.39 -4.02
C ASN A 23 -8.63 4.72 -2.70
N TYR A 24 -8.15 3.49 -2.47
CA TYR A 24 -8.39 2.77 -1.22
C TYR A 24 -7.82 3.51 0.00
N ILE A 25 -6.60 4.05 -0.09
CA ILE A 25 -6.01 4.80 1.03
C ILE A 25 -6.79 6.11 1.27
N VAL A 26 -7.18 6.81 0.20
CA VAL A 26 -7.98 8.05 0.33
C VAL A 26 -9.36 7.76 0.94
N GLU A 27 -9.97 6.61 0.63
CA GLU A 27 -11.23 6.18 1.21
C GLU A 27 -11.10 5.77 2.68
N CYS A 28 -9.95 5.19 3.08
CA CYS A 28 -9.66 4.98 4.50
C CYS A 28 -9.64 6.32 5.25
N PHE A 29 -9.03 7.37 4.68
CA PHE A 29 -8.93 8.70 5.29
C PHE A 29 -10.18 9.58 5.11
N ILE A 30 -11.33 9.14 5.63
CA ILE A 30 -12.65 9.80 5.43
C ILE A 30 -12.67 11.25 5.90
N HIS A 31 -11.96 11.58 6.99
CA HIS A 31 -11.99 12.91 7.60
C HIS A 31 -11.05 13.92 6.95
N THR A 32 -9.97 13.47 6.30
CA THR A 32 -8.96 14.34 5.67
C THR A 32 -8.49 13.82 4.30
N PRO A 33 -9.42 13.53 3.36
CA PRO A 33 -9.07 12.88 2.09
C PRO A 33 -8.14 13.74 1.22
N VAL A 34 -8.23 15.07 1.34
CA VAL A 34 -7.39 16.02 0.60
C VAL A 34 -5.94 15.98 1.10
N GLU A 35 -5.72 15.95 2.41
CA GLU A 35 -4.37 15.88 2.99
C GLU A 35 -3.71 14.54 2.70
N ALA A 36 -4.47 13.44 2.83
CA ALA A 36 -4.01 12.10 2.49
C ALA A 36 -3.62 12.00 1.00
N SER A 37 -4.45 12.52 0.10
CA SER A 37 -4.19 12.57 -1.34
C SER A 37 -2.91 13.37 -1.66
N VAL A 38 -2.78 14.58 -1.10
CA VAL A 38 -1.59 15.42 -1.31
C VAL A 38 -0.32 14.72 -0.81
N ALA A 39 -0.37 14.12 0.38
CA ALA A 39 0.74 13.37 0.94
C ALA A 39 1.14 12.17 0.07
N LEU A 40 0.17 11.36 -0.38
CA LEU A 40 0.43 10.20 -1.26
C LEU A 40 1.02 10.61 -2.60
N ASN A 41 0.55 11.70 -3.20
CA ASN A 41 1.08 12.17 -4.46
C ASN A 41 2.51 12.71 -4.30
N SER A 42 2.80 13.40 -3.18
CA SER A 42 4.15 13.83 -2.84
C SER A 42 5.11 12.64 -2.64
N TYR A 43 4.67 11.59 -1.96
CA TYR A 43 5.41 10.35 -1.77
C TYR A 43 5.73 9.68 -3.10
N ARG A 44 4.73 9.55 -4.00
CA ARG A 44 4.91 8.96 -5.33
C ARG A 44 5.99 9.67 -6.13
N ILE A 45 5.99 11.01 -6.15
CA ILE A 45 6.97 11.80 -6.89
C ILE A 45 8.36 11.64 -6.28
N ALA A 46 8.48 11.74 -4.96
CA ALA A 46 9.75 11.61 -4.26
C ALA A 46 10.37 10.22 -4.46
N PHE A 47 9.56 9.16 -4.31
CA PHE A 47 9.99 7.79 -4.53
C PHE A 47 10.38 7.55 -5.99
N GLY A 48 9.58 8.04 -6.95
CA GLY A 48 9.88 7.96 -8.37
C GLY A 48 11.25 8.57 -8.69
N LEU A 49 11.53 9.77 -8.19
CA LEU A 49 12.82 10.43 -8.38
C LEU A 49 13.98 9.69 -7.70
N MET A 50 13.83 9.28 -6.44
CA MET A 50 14.88 8.57 -5.70
C MET A 50 15.21 7.21 -6.32
N SER A 51 14.20 6.48 -6.81
CA SER A 51 14.39 5.15 -7.39
C SER A 51 15.34 5.17 -8.61
N VAL A 52 15.28 6.20 -9.46
CA VAL A 52 16.14 6.33 -10.64
C VAL A 52 17.62 6.46 -10.24
N PHE A 53 17.91 7.27 -9.22
CA PHE A 53 19.28 7.43 -8.73
C PHE A 53 19.81 6.17 -8.09
N ILE A 54 18.99 5.46 -7.31
CA ILE A 54 19.41 4.25 -6.62
C ILE A 54 19.65 3.10 -7.61
N ILE A 55 18.77 2.92 -8.61
CA ILE A 55 18.88 1.83 -9.59
C ILE A 55 20.19 1.96 -10.39
N THR A 56 20.55 3.17 -10.82
CA THR A 56 21.78 3.37 -11.61
C THR A 56 23.04 3.03 -10.83
N GLN A 57 23.14 3.48 -9.57
CA GLN A 57 24.27 3.16 -8.70
C GLN A 57 24.32 1.67 -8.33
N TRP A 58 23.16 1.08 -8.04
CA TRP A 58 23.05 -0.33 -7.69
C TRP A 58 23.45 -1.22 -8.87
N GLN A 59 22.99 -0.88 -10.09
CA GLN A 59 23.36 -1.60 -11.31
C GLN A 59 24.87 -1.60 -11.55
N MET A 60 25.56 -0.49 -11.28
CA MET A 60 27.02 -0.41 -11.41
C MET A 60 27.75 -1.27 -10.37
N ALA A 61 27.21 -1.41 -9.16
CA ALA A 61 27.86 -2.13 -8.07
C ALA A 61 27.74 -3.67 -8.19
N VAL A 62 26.58 -4.19 -8.59
CA VAL A 62 26.31 -5.66 -8.60
C VAL A 62 26.10 -6.25 -9.99
N GLY A 63 25.99 -5.40 -11.02
CA GLY A 63 25.67 -5.81 -12.38
C GLY A 63 24.17 -6.04 -12.61
N VAL A 64 23.77 -6.01 -13.89
CA VAL A 64 22.36 -6.00 -14.31
C VAL A 64 21.60 -7.24 -13.83
N GLY A 65 22.17 -8.44 -13.99
CA GLY A 65 21.49 -9.69 -13.66
C GLY A 65 21.18 -9.83 -12.16
N TRP A 66 22.16 -9.50 -11.30
CA TRP A 66 22.00 -9.59 -9.85
C TRP A 66 21.08 -8.50 -9.29
N MET A 67 21.14 -7.28 -9.82
CA MET A 67 20.22 -6.21 -9.41
C MET A 67 18.75 -6.61 -9.63
N TRP A 68 18.41 -7.05 -10.84
CA TRP A 68 17.04 -7.46 -11.16
C TRP A 68 16.63 -8.74 -10.42
N GLY A 69 17.55 -9.68 -10.21
CA GLY A 69 17.30 -10.90 -9.43
C GLY A 69 16.99 -10.62 -7.95
N MET A 70 17.81 -9.80 -7.30
CA MET A 70 17.57 -9.38 -5.91
C MET A 70 16.30 -8.55 -5.79
N GLY A 71 16.08 -7.61 -6.71
CA GLY A 71 14.85 -6.81 -6.76
C GLY A 71 13.59 -7.66 -6.86
N ALA A 72 13.56 -8.63 -7.78
CA ALA A 72 12.43 -9.54 -7.93
C ALA A 72 12.19 -10.39 -6.67
N PHE A 73 13.26 -10.88 -6.04
CA PHE A 73 13.14 -11.67 -4.80
C PHE A 73 12.57 -10.85 -3.64
N PHE A 74 13.02 -9.61 -3.45
CA PHE A 74 12.49 -8.73 -2.40
C PHE A 74 11.02 -8.36 -2.65
N VAL A 75 10.65 -8.06 -3.90
CA VAL A 75 9.25 -7.77 -4.26
C VAL A 75 8.37 -8.98 -3.97
N LEU A 76 8.76 -10.18 -4.39
CA LEU A 76 8.01 -11.40 -4.10
C LEU A 76 7.88 -11.67 -2.60
N ALA A 77 8.94 -11.43 -1.82
CA ALA A 77 8.88 -11.60 -0.36
C ALA A 77 7.86 -10.65 0.29
N VAL A 78 7.83 -9.38 -0.15
CA VAL A 78 6.86 -8.39 0.33
C VAL A 78 5.44 -8.75 -0.13
N ASP A 79 5.27 -9.18 -1.37
CA ASP A 79 3.96 -9.60 -1.90
C ASP A 79 3.40 -10.79 -1.12
N VAL A 80 4.24 -11.77 -0.77
CA VAL A 80 3.82 -12.89 0.09
C VAL A 80 3.38 -12.39 1.46
N LEU A 81 4.11 -11.45 2.07
CA LEU A 81 3.73 -10.86 3.35
C LEU A 81 2.40 -10.10 3.23
N MET A 82 2.18 -9.36 2.14
CA MET A 82 0.93 -8.65 1.87
C MET A 82 -0.26 -9.63 1.75
N VAL A 83 -0.08 -10.71 0.98
CA VAL A 83 -1.09 -11.76 0.83
C VAL A 83 -1.43 -12.40 2.18
N LEU A 84 -0.43 -12.66 3.03
CA LEU A 84 -0.64 -13.18 4.39
C LEU A 84 -1.47 -12.21 5.24
N VAL A 85 -1.22 -10.91 5.14
CA VAL A 85 -1.99 -9.87 5.86
C VAL A 85 -3.44 -9.83 5.36
N ILE A 86 -3.66 -9.93 4.04
CA ILE A 86 -5.02 -9.97 3.46
C ILE A 86 -5.78 -11.20 3.98
N PHE A 87 -5.18 -12.39 3.95
CA PHE A 87 -5.82 -13.62 4.45
C PHE A 87 -6.04 -13.63 5.97
N LYS A 88 -5.12 -13.05 6.74
CA LYS A 88 -5.26 -12.87 8.20
C LYS A 88 -5.92 -11.54 8.58
N GLY A 89 -6.57 -10.83 7.66
CA GLY A 89 -7.17 -9.52 7.92
C GLY A 89 -8.14 -9.52 9.11
N HIS A 90 -8.91 -10.60 9.28
CA HIS A 90 -9.80 -10.77 10.45
C HIS A 90 -9.05 -10.90 11.78
N ALA A 91 -7.84 -11.47 11.79
CA ALA A 91 -7.00 -11.59 12.98
C ALA A 91 -6.21 -10.29 13.25
N VAL A 92 -5.77 -9.58 12.21
CA VAL A 92 -5.09 -8.28 12.33
C VAL A 92 -6.05 -7.23 12.89
N ARG A 93 -7.30 -7.19 12.43
CA ARG A 93 -8.35 -6.30 12.98
C ARG A 93 -8.58 -6.52 14.47
N LYS A 94 -8.56 -7.78 14.95
CA LYS A 94 -8.66 -8.10 16.39
C LYS A 94 -7.42 -7.70 17.19
N LEU A 95 -6.23 -7.75 16.60
CA LEU A 95 -4.98 -7.36 17.25
C LEU A 95 -4.83 -5.83 17.34
N THR A 96 -5.29 -5.08 16.32
CA THR A 96 -5.29 -3.61 16.31
C THR A 96 -6.16 -3.03 17.42
N VAL A 97 -7.32 -3.63 17.69
CA VAL A 97 -8.19 -3.29 18.84
C VAL A 97 -7.47 -3.47 20.18
N HIS A 98 -6.54 -4.42 20.28
CA HIS A 98 -5.84 -4.73 21.53
C HIS A 98 -4.57 -3.90 21.78
N ILE A 99 -3.96 -3.35 20.73
CA ILE A 99 -2.70 -2.57 20.84
C ILE A 99 -2.97 -1.06 20.97
N SER A 100 -4.08 -0.54 20.43
CA SER A 100 -4.42 0.87 20.60
C SER A 100 -5.90 1.18 20.33
N GLU A 101 -6.64 1.55 21.38
CA GLU A 101 -8.04 2.03 21.29
C GLU A 101 -8.18 3.30 20.42
N LYS A 102 -7.10 4.07 20.23
CA LYS A 102 -7.12 5.29 19.42
C LYS A 102 -6.96 5.07 17.91
N ILE A 103 -6.39 3.94 17.48
CA ILE A 103 -6.24 3.62 16.04
C ILE A 103 -7.41 2.73 15.58
N ALA A 104 -7.96 1.93 16.50
CA ALA A 104 -9.09 1.05 16.21
C ALA A 104 -10.42 1.80 16.01
N ALA A 105 -10.57 3.02 16.52
CA ALA A 105 -11.87 3.69 16.62
C ALA A 105 -12.24 4.62 15.45
N THR A 106 -11.40 4.84 14.44
CA THR A 106 -11.64 6.00 13.54
C THR A 106 -11.90 5.73 12.07
N GLU A 107 -11.51 4.62 11.44
CA GLU A 107 -11.60 4.58 9.96
C GLU A 107 -12.18 3.33 9.28
N ASP A 108 -12.68 2.33 10.01
CA ASP A 108 -13.51 1.29 9.37
C ASP A 108 -14.38 0.52 10.38
N GLY A 109 -15.65 0.92 10.51
CA GLY A 109 -16.71 -0.06 10.75
C GLY A 109 -17.47 -0.08 12.09
N GLU A 110 -17.50 0.99 12.91
CA GLU A 110 -18.39 1.03 14.08
C GLU A 110 -19.33 2.23 14.06
N ARG A 111 -20.26 2.27 13.10
CA ARG A 111 -21.42 3.17 13.22
C ARG A 111 -22.66 2.81 12.37
N ILE A 112 -23.17 1.57 12.43
CA ILE A 112 -24.60 1.32 12.15
C ILE A 112 -25.15 0.13 12.96
N ILE A 113 -25.13 0.18 14.30
CA ILE A 113 -26.19 -0.43 15.12
C ILE A 113 -26.36 0.48 16.35
N GLY A 114 -27.19 1.52 16.22
CA GLY A 114 -27.41 2.43 17.34
C GLY A 114 -28.09 3.74 16.97
N GLU A 115 -29.09 3.72 16.10
CA GLU A 115 -30.08 4.81 16.10
C GLU A 115 -31.50 4.24 15.97
N LYS A 116 -32.33 4.62 16.95
CA LYS A 116 -33.75 4.28 17.21
C LYS A 116 -33.96 2.86 17.77
N GLU A 117 -34.46 2.68 18.98
CA GLU A 117 -35.56 3.39 19.65
C GLU A 117 -35.30 3.57 21.15
N ASP A 118 -35.35 4.80 21.66
CA ASP A 118 -36.01 5.05 22.93
C ASP A 118 -36.59 6.46 22.90
N GLY A 119 -37.92 6.51 22.84
CA GLY A 119 -38.69 7.74 22.84
C GLY A 119 -38.58 8.46 24.18
N ALA A 120 -38.34 9.76 24.11
CA ALA A 120 -38.92 10.69 25.08
C ALA A 120 -40.44 10.72 24.85
N PRO A 121 -41.30 11.04 25.84
CA PRO A 121 -41.03 11.72 27.11
C PRO A 121 -40.99 10.85 28.37
#